data_AF-A0A081NFU3-F1
#
_entry.id   AF-A0A081NFU3-F1
#
_cell.length_a   1.000
_cell.length_b   1.000
_cell.length_c   1.000
_cell.angle_alpha   90.00
_cell.angle_beta   90.00
_cell.angle_gamma   90.00
#
_symmetry.space_group_name_H-M   'P 1'
#
loop_
_entity.id
_entity.type
_entity.pdbx_description
1 polymer ?
#
loop_
_entity_poly.entity_id
_entity_poly.type
_entity_poly.pdbx_seq_one_letter_code
_entity_poly.pdbx_strand_id
1 'polypeptide(L)'
;MTTESLPSSGFYLFDLTGEVLACVNDPSLTSDFLIREMSEEAPSLGFIERLENPPEFNDISPEAGLKALVFSPVSNTSQIEGNVSL
;
A
#
# COMPACT_ATOMS: atom_id res chain seq x y z
N MET A 1 -17.07 -23.49 -27.25
CA MET A 1 -16.70 -22.95 -25.93
C MET A 1 -15.89 -24.01 -25.24
N THR A 2 -14.57 -23.87 -25.29
CA THR A 2 -13.59 -24.82 -24.75
C THR A 2 -13.65 -24.76 -23.23
N THR A 3 -13.98 -25.90 -22.61
CA THR A 3 -13.84 -26.11 -21.17
C THR A 3 -12.35 -26.34 -20.88
N GLU A 4 -11.65 -25.31 -20.40
CA GLU A 4 -10.26 -25.47 -19.96
C GLU A 4 -10.25 -26.29 -18.67
N SER A 5 -9.72 -27.51 -18.77
CA SER A 5 -9.55 -28.45 -17.69
C SER A 5 -8.47 -27.93 -16.74
N LEU A 6 -8.86 -27.59 -15.51
CA LEU A 6 -7.92 -27.20 -14.46
C LEU A 6 -7.14 -28.45 -13.98
N PRO A 7 -5.79 -28.39 -13.87
CA PRO A 7 -5.00 -29.52 -13.40
C PRO A 7 -5.24 -29.78 -11.90
N SER A 8 -5.48 -31.04 -11.55
CA SER A 8 -5.95 -31.50 -10.22
C SER A 8 -4.91 -31.47 -9.10
N SER A 9 -3.74 -30.86 -9.31
CA SER A 9 -2.66 -30.82 -8.33
C SER A 9 -1.70 -29.66 -8.63
N GLY A 10 -2.16 -28.43 -8.38
CA GLY A 10 -1.33 -27.24 -8.39
C GLY A 10 -1.29 -26.64 -7.00
N PHE A 11 -0.09 -26.54 -6.42
CA PHE A 11 0.12 -25.69 -5.25
C PHE A 11 0.05 -24.24 -5.74
N TYR A 12 -1.08 -23.58 -5.52
CA TYR A 12 -1.26 -22.17 -5.87
C TYR A 12 -0.51 -21.33 -4.83
N LEU A 13 0.64 -20.78 -5.21
CA LEU A 13 1.23 -19.65 -4.48
C LEU A 13 0.44 -18.41 -4.89
N PHE A 14 -0.46 -17.98 -4.01
CA PHE A 14 -1.09 -16.66 -4.13
C PHE A 14 -0.05 -15.66 -3.62
N ASP A 15 0.55 -14.90 -4.53
CA ASP A 15 1.43 -13.80 -4.16
C ASP A 15 0.56 -12.72 -3.54
N LEU A 16 0.52 -12.67 -2.20
CA LEU A 16 -0.22 -11.66 -1.44
C LEU A 16 0.56 -10.35 -1.47
N THR A 17 0.86 -9.81 -2.65
CA THR A 17 1.33 -8.43 -2.85
C THR A 17 0.17 -7.47 -2.61
N GLY A 18 -0.41 -7.56 -1.42
CA GLY A 18 -1.56 -6.78 -1.02
C GLY A 18 -1.13 -5.36 -0.72
N GLU A 19 -1.51 -4.45 -1.59
CA GLU A 19 -1.49 -3.03 -1.28
C GLU A 19 -2.61 -2.72 -0.27
N VAL A 20 -2.29 -1.88 0.72
CA VAL A 20 -3.21 -1.46 1.77
C VAL A 20 -3.58 -0.01 1.54
N LEU A 21 -4.89 0.24 1.41
CA LEU A 21 -5.44 1.60 1.38
C LEU A 21 -5.97 1.94 2.78
N ALA A 22 -5.24 2.80 3.50
CA ALA A 22 -5.67 3.31 4.79
C ALA A 22 -6.51 4.58 4.58
N CYS A 23 -7.79 4.53 4.98
CA CYS A 23 -8.73 5.63 4.85
C CYS A 23 -9.14 6.14 6.23
N VAL A 24 -8.96 7.44 6.48
CA VAL A 24 -9.50 8.10 7.66
C VAL A 24 -10.22 9.39 7.26
N ASN A 25 -11.45 9.55 7.76
CA ASN A 25 -12.27 10.73 7.56
C ASN A 25 -12.52 11.43 8.90
N ASP A 26 -11.43 11.70 9.64
CA ASP A 26 -11.47 12.45 10.89
C ASP A 26 -10.66 13.76 10.71
N PRO A 27 -11.27 14.94 10.93
CA PRO A 27 -10.60 16.23 10.77
C PRO A 27 -9.58 16.52 11.88
N SER A 28 -9.60 15.77 12.98
CA SER A 28 -8.65 15.93 14.10
C SER A 28 -7.34 15.19 13.86
N LEU A 29 -7.33 14.20 12.96
CA LEU A 29 -6.18 13.36 12.64
C LEU A 29 -5.54 13.82 11.34
N THR A 30 -4.21 13.99 11.37
CA THR A 30 -3.41 14.36 10.20
C THR A 30 -2.93 13.14 9.43
N SER A 31 -2.44 13.36 8.21
CA SER A 31 -1.89 12.25 7.41
C SER A 31 -0.63 11.67 8.06
N ASP A 32 0.18 12.53 8.67
CA ASP A 32 1.40 12.16 9.40
C ASP A 32 1.11 11.21 10.58
N PHE A 33 0.05 11.48 11.34
CA PHE A 33 -0.40 10.60 12.42
C PHE A 33 -0.68 9.18 11.89
N LEU A 34 -1.44 9.06 10.79
CA LEU A 34 -1.79 7.76 10.22
C LEU A 34 -0.55 7.01 9.70
N ILE A 35 0.41 7.71 9.08
CA ILE A 35 1.67 7.12 8.61
C ILE A 35 2.49 6.60 9.78
N ARG A 36 2.57 7.36 10.88
CA ARG A 36 3.31 6.95 12.07
C ARG A 36 2.70 5.69 12.70
N GLU A 37 1.40 5.69 12.94
CA GLU A 37 0.71 4.54 13.54
C GLU A 37 0.82 3.30 12.64
N MET A 38 0.71 3.45 11.31
CA MET A 38 0.95 2.34 10.36
C MET A 38 2.39 1.83 10.40
N SER A 39 3.37 2.72 10.59
CA SER A 39 4.78 2.32 10.71
C SER A 39 5.06 1.59 12.04
N GLU A 40 4.37 1.96 13.11
CA GLU A 40 4.48 1.31 14.43
C GLU A 40 3.79 -0.06 14.46
N GLU A 41 2.56 -0.15 13.96
CA GLU A 41 1.75 -1.37 14.02
C GLU A 41 2.02 -2.34 12.85
N ALA A 42 2.42 -1.82 11.69
CA ALA A 42 2.67 -2.58 10.46
C ALA A 42 3.97 -2.14 9.75
N PRO A 43 5.15 -2.33 10.38
CA PRO A 43 6.44 -1.87 9.87
C PRO A 43 6.87 -2.53 8.54
N SER A 44 6.21 -3.62 8.13
CA SER A 44 6.40 -4.27 6.84
C SER A 44 5.72 -3.54 5.69
N LEU A 45 4.89 -2.52 5.96
CA LEU A 45 4.21 -1.70 4.97
C LEU A 45 4.87 -0.31 4.88
N GLY A 46 5.30 0.07 3.69
CA GLY A 46 5.85 1.40 3.40
C GLY A 46 4.78 2.31 2.81
N PHE A 47 4.78 3.57 3.24
CA PHE A 47 3.94 4.61 2.65
C PHE A 47 4.38 4.88 1.21
N ILE A 48 3.43 4.87 0.27
CA ILE A 48 3.67 5.11 -1.15
C ILE A 48 3.22 6.52 -1.53
N GLU A 49 1.93 6.77 -1.39
CA GLU A 49 1.34 8.05 -1.78
C GLU A 49 0.03 8.31 -1.04
N ARG A 50 -0.39 9.57 -1.09
CA ARG A 50 -1.71 10.00 -0.67
C ARG A 50 -2.55 10.25 -1.90
N LEU A 51 -3.70 9.56 -2.00
CA LEU A 51 -4.67 9.84 -3.05
C LEU A 51 -5.33 11.19 -2.81
N GLU A 52 -5.45 11.97 -3.87
CA GLU A 52 -6.18 13.23 -3.87
C GLU A 52 -7.68 12.98 -3.69
N ASN A 53 -8.35 13.91 -3.00
CA ASN A 53 -9.79 13.80 -2.82
C ASN A 53 -10.49 14.06 -4.18
N PRO A 54 -11.57 13.32 -4.52
CA PRO A 54 -12.31 13.59 -5.74
C PRO A 54 -12.85 15.02 -5.74
N PRO A 55 -13.03 15.65 -6.93
CA PRO A 55 -13.52 17.02 -7.03
C PRO A 55 -14.94 17.21 -6.46
N GLU A 56 -15.71 16.12 -6.32
CA GLU A 56 -17.03 16.10 -5.67
C GLU A 56 -16.95 16.35 -4.14
N PHE A 57 -15.78 16.12 -3.54
CA PHE A 57 -15.51 16.31 -2.11
C PHE A 57 -14.46 17.42 -1.91
N ASN A 58 -14.67 18.57 -2.56
CA ASN A 58 -13.73 19.68 -2.48
C ASN A 58 -13.73 20.29 -1.06
N ASP A 59 -12.87 19.78 -0.19
CA ASP A 59 -12.74 20.24 1.19
C ASP A 59 -11.85 21.47 1.27
N ILE A 60 -12.17 22.38 2.20
CA ILE A 60 -11.54 23.70 2.32
C ILE A 60 -10.06 23.58 2.75
N SER A 61 -9.67 22.44 3.34
CA SER A 61 -8.30 22.15 3.75
C SER A 61 -7.95 20.68 3.46
N PRO A 62 -6.78 20.39 2.86
CA PRO A 62 -6.36 19.03 2.54
C PRO A 62 -6.23 18.14 3.78
N GLU A 63 -6.12 18.68 4.99
CA GLU A 63 -6.10 17.87 6.21
C GLU A 63 -7.44 17.79 6.95
N ALA A 64 -8.46 18.53 6.53
CA ALA A 64 -9.80 18.45 7.12
C ALA A 64 -10.66 17.34 6.48
N GLY A 65 -10.37 16.97 5.24
CA GLY A 65 -11.12 15.97 4.48
C GLY A 65 -10.59 14.53 4.62
N LEU A 66 -11.09 13.66 3.75
CA LEU A 66 -10.70 12.25 3.63
C LEU A 66 -9.19 12.13 3.36
N LYS A 67 -8.54 11.24 4.13
CA LYS A 67 -7.13 10.89 3.97
C LYS A 67 -7.08 9.45 3.53
N ALA A 68 -6.83 9.25 2.25
CA ALA A 68 -6.64 7.95 1.62
C ALA A 68 -5.14 7.79 1.33
N LEU A 69 -4.47 6.97 2.12
CA LEU A 69 -3.04 6.71 2.02
C LEU A 69 -2.80 5.30 1.52
N VAL A 70 -1.94 5.15 0.54
CA VAL A 70 -1.56 3.88 -0.06
C VAL A 70 -0.29 3.38 0.59
N PHE A 71 -0.29 2.12 1.01
CA PHE A 71 0.86 1.44 1.58
C PHE A 71 1.12 0.12 0.85
N SER A 72 2.38 -0.18 0.57
CA SER A 72 2.77 -1.45 -0.04
C SER A 72 3.76 -2.20 0.85
N PRO A 73 3.82 -3.54 0.80
CA PRO A 73 4.88 -4.29 1.45
C PRO A 73 6.25 -3.78 1.01
N VAL A 74 7.12 -3.41 1.96
CA VAL A 74 8.50 -3.06 1.65
C VAL A 74 9.24 -4.33 1.25
N SER A 75 9.37 -4.54 -0.06
CA SER A 75 10.31 -5.53 -0.57
C SER A 75 11.69 -5.03 -0.21
N ASN A 76 12.39 -5.73 0.69
CA ASN A 76 13.74 -5.38 1.09
C ASN A 76 14.68 -5.68 -0.09
N THR A 77 14.64 -4.85 -1.13
CA THR A 77 15.56 -4.90 -2.26
C THR A 77 16.88 -4.30 -1.78
N SER A 78 17.60 -5.06 -0.95
CA SER A 78 19.03 -4.89 -0.83
C SER A 78 19.59 -5.08 -2.24
N GLN A 79 19.95 -3.97 -2.88
CA GLN A 79 20.79 -4.01 -4.06
C GLN A 79 22.04 -4.83 -3.70
N ILE A 80 22.13 -6.03 -4.24
CA ILE A 80 23.38 -6.75 -4.36
C ILE A 80 24.08 -6.07 -5.54
N GLU A 81 24.60 -4.86 -5.34
CA GLU A 81 25.56 -4.29 -6.28
C GLU A 81 26.80 -5.17 -6.22
N GLY A 82 26.98 -5.96 -7.28
CA GLY A 82 28.09 -6.89 -7.40
C GLY A 82 29.41 -6.17 -7.36
N ASN A 83 30.15 -6.31 -6.26
CA ASN A 83 31.60 -6.30 -6.32
C ASN A 83 32.05 -7.65 -6.87
N VAL A 84 32.09 -7.78 -8.20
CA VAL A 84 33.06 -8.66 -8.84
C VAL A 84 34.14 -7.77 -9.46
N SER A 85 35.23 -7.59 -8.73
CA SER A 85 36.48 -7.10 -9.30
C SER A 85 37.40 -8.31 -9.47
N LEU A 86 37.84 -8.53 -10.71
CA LEU A 86 38.80 -9.54 -11.14
C LEU A 86 40.16 -9.38 -10.44
#